data_AF-A0A529LFS4-F1
#
_entry.id   AF-A0A529LFS4-F1
#
_cell.length_a   1.000
_cell.length_b   1.000
_cell.length_c   1.000
_cell.angle_alpha   90.00
_cell.angle_beta   90.00
_cell.angle_gamma   90.00
#
_symmetry.space_group_name_H-M   'P 1'
#
loop_
_entity.id
_entity.type
_entity.pdbx_description
1 polymer ?
#
loop_
_entity_poly.entity_id
_entity_poly.type
_entity_poly.pdbx_seq_one_letter_code
_entity_poly.pdbx_strand_id
1 'polypeptide(L)'
;AKPGALLSPQGKILFDFLISRAGDNGFRLECRADTADDFVRRLMLYRLRAKAEIVKQDQVVVTVAWGDDSTPSSSDSTALADTRFRDVAVRRTYGGGAKDGGDPD
;
A
#
# COMPACT_ATOMS: atom_id res chain seq x y z
N ALA A 1 -1.28 -1.44 7.58
CA ALA A 1 -0.06 -1.26 6.79
C ALA A 1 1.14 -1.20 7.72
N LYS A 2 2.21 -1.94 7.41
CA LYS A 2 3.45 -1.97 8.21
C LYS A 2 4.58 -1.27 7.46
N PRO A 3 5.50 -0.57 8.14
CA PRO A 3 6.68 -0.02 7.50
C PRO A 3 7.65 -1.14 7.06
N GLY A 4 8.30 -0.94 5.93
CA GLY A 4 9.35 -1.79 5.40
C GLY A 4 10.38 -0.97 4.62
N ALA A 5 11.55 -1.57 4.39
CA ALA A 5 12.59 -0.97 3.58
C ALA A 5 13.34 -2.02 2.76
N LEU A 6 13.77 -1.65 1.56
CA LEU A 6 14.73 -2.41 0.77
C LEU A 6 16.12 -1.82 1.03
N LEU A 7 17.04 -2.64 1.52
CA LEU A 7 18.36 -2.21 1.92
C LEU A 7 19.41 -2.57 0.87
N SER A 8 20.48 -1.78 0.82
CA SER A 8 21.72 -2.19 0.17
C SER A 8 22.41 -3.29 0.99
N PRO A 9 23.36 -4.03 0.41
CA PRO A 9 24.17 -4.99 1.18
C PRO A 9 24.92 -4.36 2.37
N GLN A 10 25.20 -3.05 2.32
CA GLN A 10 25.84 -2.27 3.38
C GLN A 10 24.84 -1.73 4.42
N GLY A 11 23.57 -2.11 4.34
CA GLY A 11 22.52 -1.69 5.27
C GLY A 11 21.98 -0.28 5.05
N LYS A 12 22.25 0.35 3.89
CA LYS A 12 21.67 1.67 3.56
C LYS A 12 20.25 1.49 3.01
N ILE A 13 19.33 2.36 3.41
CA ILE A 13 17.97 2.37 2.87
C ILE A 13 18.06 2.82 1.41
N LEU A 14 17.63 1.94 0.50
CA LEU A 14 17.47 2.26 -0.92
C LEU A 14 16.04 2.75 -1.20
N PHE A 15 15.07 2.10 -0.57
CA PHE A 15 13.65 2.45 -0.66
C PHE A 15 12.98 2.18 0.68
N ASP A 16 12.07 3.05 1.07
CA ASP A 16 11.11 2.84 2.15
C ASP A 16 9.71 2.70 1.58
N PHE A 17 8.88 1.91 2.24
CA PHE A 17 7.51 1.65 1.79
C PHE A 17 6.62 1.22 2.95
N LEU A 18 5.32 1.29 2.71
CA LEU A 18 4.32 0.60 3.50
C LEU A 18 3.92 -0.70 2.80
N ILE A 19 3.81 -1.79 3.56
CA ILE A 19 3.31 -3.08 3.07
C ILE A 19 1.97 -3.44 3.73
N SER A 20 1.04 -3.92 2.93
CA SER A 20 -0.24 -4.46 3.40
C SER A 20 -0.68 -5.64 2.53
N ARG A 21 -1.64 -6.43 3.03
CA ARG A 21 -2.30 -7.43 2.21
C ARG A 21 -3.15 -6.75 1.13
N ALA A 22 -3.22 -7.40 -0.03
CA ALA A 22 -4.11 -7.03 -1.12
C ALA A 22 -4.76 -8.32 -1.66
N GLY A 23 -6.05 -8.51 -1.38
CA GLY A 23 -6.71 -9.81 -1.55
C GLY A 23 -6.07 -10.90 -0.69
N ASP A 24 -6.35 -12.16 -1.05
CA ASP A 24 -5.97 -13.31 -0.22
C ASP A 24 -4.47 -13.65 -0.33
N ASN A 25 -3.91 -13.52 -1.53
CA ASN A 25 -2.56 -14.00 -1.87
C ASN A 25 -1.60 -12.90 -2.34
N GLY A 26 -1.98 -11.63 -2.19
CA GLY A 26 -1.22 -10.49 -2.68
C GLY A 26 -0.70 -9.58 -1.59
N PHE A 27 0.36 -8.84 -1.93
CA PHE A 27 0.84 -7.72 -1.14
C PHE A 27 0.79 -6.45 -1.97
N ARG A 28 0.44 -5.35 -1.30
CA ARG A 28 0.57 -3.99 -1.82
C ARG A 28 1.80 -3.37 -1.18
N LEU A 29 2.67 -2.82 -2.02
CA LEU A 29 3.80 -1.98 -1.61
C LEU A 29 3.50 -0.54 -2.02
N GLU A 30 3.32 0.33 -1.04
CA GLU A 30 3.12 1.76 -1.26
C GLU A 30 4.43 2.50 -1.01
N CYS A 31 4.88 3.25 -2.03
CA CYS A 31 6.10 4.04 -2.00
C CYS A 31 5.86 5.39 -2.67
N ARG A 32 6.87 6.26 -2.67
CA ARG A 32 6.78 7.55 -3.35
C ARG A 32 6.71 7.36 -4.87
N ALA A 33 5.86 8.15 -5.51
CA ALA A 33 5.59 8.10 -6.95
C ALA A 33 6.84 8.20 -7.82
N ASP A 34 7.74 9.12 -7.46
CA ASP A 34 9.00 9.41 -8.15
C ASP A 34 10.02 8.26 -8.09
N THR A 35 9.87 7.35 -7.14
CA THR A 35 10.78 6.20 -6.95
C THR A 35 10.19 4.87 -7.42
N ALA A 36 8.90 4.83 -7.79
CA ALA A 36 8.17 3.58 -8.01
C ALA A 36 8.77 2.72 -9.13
N ASP A 37 9.19 3.33 -10.25
CA ASP A 37 9.75 2.59 -11.38
C ASP A 37 11.11 1.98 -11.04
N ASP A 38 11.96 2.73 -10.34
CA ASP A 38 13.26 2.26 -9.85
C ASP A 38 13.09 1.13 -8.84
N PHE A 39 12.09 1.25 -7.95
CA PHE A 39 11.79 0.26 -6.95
C PHE A 39 11.33 -1.07 -7.58
N VAL A 40 10.42 -1.02 -8.55
CA VAL A 40 9.98 -2.22 -9.30
C VAL A 40 11.14 -2.90 -10.02
N ARG A 41 12.01 -2.14 -10.69
CA ARG A 41 13.20 -2.70 -11.35
C ARG A 41 14.11 -3.43 -10.37
N ARG A 42 14.30 -2.88 -9.17
CA ARG A 42 15.11 -3.50 -8.11
C ARG A 42 14.45 -4.76 -7.55
N LEU A 43 13.15 -4.75 -7.29
CA LEU A 43 12.42 -5.96 -6.85
C LEU A 43 12.50 -7.08 -7.88
N MET A 44 12.38 -6.74 -9.18
CA MET A 44 12.51 -7.71 -10.28
C MET A 44 13.91 -8.34 -10.32
N LEU A 45 14.98 -7.55 -10.12
CA LEU A 45 16.34 -8.07 -10.02
C LEU A 45 16.50 -9.08 -8.88
N TYR A 46 15.83 -8.84 -7.74
CA TYR A 46 15.93 -9.69 -6.55
C TYR A 46 14.91 -10.83 -6.49
N ARG A 47 14.04 -10.99 -7.49
CA ARG A 47 12.98 -12.01 -7.50
C ARG A 47 13.50 -13.45 -7.42
N LEU A 48 14.79 -13.73 -7.69
CA LEU A 48 15.47 -15.02 -7.43
C LEU A 48 14.64 -16.28 -7.77
N ARG A 49 14.12 -16.37 -9.00
CA ARG A 49 13.23 -17.46 -9.48
C ARG A 49 11.93 -17.65 -8.69
N ALA A 50 11.59 -16.77 -7.75
CA ALA A 50 10.33 -16.80 -7.05
C ALA A 50 9.17 -16.71 -8.04
N LYS A 51 8.12 -17.50 -7.82
CA LYS A 51 6.88 -17.44 -8.59
C LYS A 51 5.99 -16.27 -8.12
N ALA A 52 6.53 -15.06 -8.15
CA ALA A 52 5.85 -13.82 -7.73
C ALA A 52 5.76 -12.85 -8.91
N GLU A 53 4.57 -12.34 -9.19
CA GLU A 53 4.37 -11.26 -10.14
C GLU A 53 4.60 -9.91 -9.44
N ILE A 54 5.28 -8.98 -10.10
CA ILE A 54 5.53 -7.63 -9.57
C ILE A 54 5.07 -6.65 -10.64
N VAL A 55 3.99 -5.92 -10.35
CA VAL A 55 3.36 -4.98 -11.27
C VAL A 55 3.19 -3.63 -10.59
N LYS A 56 3.62 -2.56 -11.26
CA LYS A 56 3.27 -1.19 -10.87
C LYS A 56 1.79 -0.99 -11.18
N GLN A 57 1.01 -0.68 -10.16
CA GLN A 57 -0.39 -0.30 -10.33
C GLN A 57 -0.48 1.17 -10.72
N ASP A 58 -1.54 1.53 -11.45
CA ASP A 58 -1.89 2.93 -11.63
C ASP A 58 -2.14 3.59 -10.27
N GLN A 59 -1.87 4.90 -10.18
CA GLN A 59 -2.06 5.61 -8.93
C GLN A 59 -3.54 5.63 -8.56
N VAL A 60 -3.88 4.90 -7.51
CA VAL A 60 -5.18 4.99 -6.86
C VAL A 60 -5.19 6.13 -5.85
N VAL A 61 -6.37 6.71 -5.62
CA VAL A 61 -6.56 7.64 -4.52
C VAL A 61 -6.31 6.92 -3.20
N VAL A 62 -5.43 7.47 -2.39
CA VAL A 62 -5.13 6.99 -1.04
C VAL A 62 -5.57 8.06 -0.04
N THR A 63 -6.47 7.67 0.85
CA THR A 63 -6.98 8.56 1.91
C THR A 63 -6.33 8.20 3.23
N VAL A 64 -5.93 9.21 3.99
CA VAL A 64 -5.35 9.05 5.34
C VAL A 64 -6.23 9.77 6.34
N ALA A 65 -6.69 9.05 7.37
CA ALA A 65 -7.46 9.59 8.49
C ALA A 65 -6.61 9.55 9.76
N TRP A 66 -6.69 10.63 10.55
CA TRP A 66 -5.97 10.81 11.80
C TRP A 66 -6.96 10.87 12.97
N GLY A 67 -6.63 10.22 14.08
CA GLY A 67 -7.48 10.17 15.26
C GLY A 67 -8.76 9.36 15.05
N ASP A 68 -9.66 9.42 16.04
CA ASP A 68 -10.92 8.68 16.05
C ASP A 68 -12.10 9.52 15.52
N ASP A 69 -11.84 10.74 15.05
CA ASP A 69 -12.84 11.74 14.66
C ASP A 69 -13.53 11.43 13.32
N SER A 70 -13.22 10.28 12.74
CA SER A 70 -13.98 9.75 11.61
C SER A 70 -15.17 8.99 12.17
N THR A 71 -16.35 9.62 12.16
CA THR A 71 -17.62 8.89 12.33
C THR A 71 -17.55 7.62 11.47
N PRO A 72 -17.58 6.43 12.09
CA PRO A 72 -17.47 5.21 11.32
C PRO A 72 -18.78 5.07 10.55
N SER A 73 -18.79 5.50 9.29
CA SER A 73 -19.69 4.86 8.34
C SER A 73 -19.25 3.40 8.29
N SER A 74 -20.03 2.54 8.94
CA SER A 74 -19.72 1.16 9.30
C SER A 74 -19.63 0.20 8.10
N SER A 75 -19.23 0.69 6.92
CA SER A 75 -19.30 -0.06 5.67
C SER A 75 -17.97 -0.23 4.95
N ASP A 76 -16.89 0.46 5.33
CA ASP A 76 -15.63 0.35 4.57
C ASP A 76 -14.65 -0.62 5.24
N SER A 77 -14.86 -1.92 5.02
CA SER A 77 -13.97 -3.04 5.41
C SER A 77 -12.56 -2.96 4.80
N THR A 78 -12.21 -1.85 4.17
CA THR A 78 -10.98 -1.61 3.40
C THR A 78 -9.95 -0.75 4.16
N ALA A 79 -10.32 -0.15 5.30
CA ALA A 79 -9.43 0.71 6.08
C ALA A 79 -8.34 -0.09 6.81
N LEU A 80 -7.08 0.32 6.65
CA LEU A 80 -5.91 -0.33 7.22
C LEU A 80 -5.22 0.59 8.24
N ALA A 81 -4.98 0.10 9.46
CA ALA A 81 -4.20 0.83 10.46
C ALA A 81 -2.73 1.00 10.01
N ASP A 82 -2.20 2.22 10.03
CA ASP A 82 -0.79 2.54 9.76
C ASP A 82 0.02 2.38 11.05
N THR A 83 0.80 1.30 11.13
CA THR A 83 1.49 0.95 12.38
C THR A 83 2.76 1.77 12.64
N ARG A 84 3.06 2.78 11.81
CA ARG A 84 4.17 3.72 12.08
C ARG A 84 3.86 4.64 13.26
N PHE A 85 2.59 4.89 13.52
CA PHE A 85 2.12 5.79 14.57
C PHE A 85 1.60 4.96 15.75
N ARG A 86 2.28 5.05 16.89
CA ARG A 86 1.92 4.31 18.11
C ARG A 86 0.95 5.07 19.00
N ASP A 87 1.10 6.39 19.04
CA ASP A 87 0.39 7.24 19.99
C ASP A 87 -0.89 7.86 19.40
N VAL A 88 -1.03 7.79 18.07
CA VAL A 88 -2.18 8.32 17.34
C VAL A 88 -2.66 7.25 16.37
N ALA A 89 -3.97 6.96 16.40
CA ALA A 89 -4.58 6.08 15.42
C ALA A 89 -4.51 6.75 14.04
N VAL A 90 -3.83 6.11 13.09
CA VAL A 90 -3.80 6.53 11.70
C VAL A 90 -4.34 5.40 10.85
N ARG A 91 -5.35 5.70 10.03
CA ARG A 91 -5.97 4.74 9.12
C ARG A 91 -5.75 5.16 7.68
N ARG A 92 -5.57 4.18 6.81
CA ARG A 92 -5.33 4.34 5.38
C ARG A 92 -6.39 3.58 4.62
N THR A 93 -7.09 4.26 3.73
CA THR A 93 -8.04 3.64 2.82
C THR A 93 -7.51 3.77 1.42
N TYR A 94 -7.63 2.70 0.66
CA TYR A 94 -7.22 2.66 -0.73
C TYR A 94 -8.48 2.54 -1.57
N GLY A 95 -8.72 3.50 -2.45
CA GLY A 95 -9.84 3.42 -3.38
C GLY A 95 -9.75 2.13 -4.20
N GLY A 96 -10.76 1.29 -4.10
CA GLY A 96 -11.08 0.37 -5.19
C GLY A 96 -11.49 1.21 -6.38
N GLY A 97 -11.11 0.81 -7.60
CA GLY A 97 -11.63 1.45 -8.81
C GLY A 97 -13.15 1.66 -8.67
N ALA A 98 -13.64 2.79 -9.18
CA ALA A 98 -15.04 3.16 -9.17
C ALA A 98 -15.90 1.90 -9.27
N LYS A 99 -16.71 1.62 -8.24
CA LYS A 99 -17.78 0.65 -8.41
C LYS A 99 -18.63 1.22 -9.54
N ASP A 100 -18.67 0.48 -10.63
CA ASP A 100 -19.45 0.77 -11.81
C ASP A 100 -20.82 1.26 -11.37
N GLY A 101 -21.24 2.41 -11.90
CA GLY A 101 -22.50 3.01 -11.56
C GLY A 101 -23.60 1.99 -11.81
N GLY A 102 -24.27 1.57 -10.74
CA GLY A 102 -25.47 0.76 -10.86
C GLY A 102 -26.45 1.51 -11.73
N ASP A 103 -26.75 0.93 -12.88
CA ASP A 103 -27.80 1.33 -13.79
C ASP A 103 -29.12 1.46 -13.01
N PRO A 104 -29.72 2.65 -12.91
CA PRO A 104 -31.09 2.76 -12.47
C PRO A 104 -31.99 2.57 -13.69
N ASP A 105 -32.84 1.53 -13.64
CA ASP A 105 -33.95 1.19 -14.54
C ASP A 105 -34.33 2.20 -15.65
#